data_AF-G5A8D4-F1
#
_entry.id   AF-G5A8D4-F1
#
_cell.length_a   1.000
_cell.length_b   1.000
_cell.length_c   1.000
_cell.angle_alpha   90.00
_cell.angle_beta   90.00
_cell.angle_gamma   90.00
#
_symmetry.space_group_name_H-M   'P 1'
#
loop_
_entity.id
_entity.type
_entity.pdbx_description
1 polymer ?
#
loop_
_entity_poly.entity_id
_entity_poly.type
_entity_poly.pdbx_seq_one_letter_code
_entity_poly.pdbx_strand_id
1 'polypeptide(L)'
;MNVELGIESILRNCPNLEELSLRSAIVDLRLSFTGDQVNHYRSALGLNWKDATSVATELQDSHSPFSMCVRRLRLHLDAVRNTRGELDEDRINTILAKLLLVLEANQSLEHLDVIAPTQYHHEFFEKFRAHHLTPIRKTMPLSLKSKIAFLSIISCSRAQTGDERALEPEISCFALDQHFVRKIFKFAAPPILRGVYFHALVWGDKYDVPL
;
A
#
# COMPACT_ATOMS: atom_id res chain seq x y z
N MET A 1 16.21 12.43 -27.26
CA MET A 1 16.02 13.59 -26.38
C MET A 1 15.20 13.10 -25.18
N ASN A 2 15.87 12.68 -24.11
CA ASN A 2 15.23 12.12 -22.92
C ASN A 2 14.85 13.29 -22.01
N VAL A 3 13.57 13.61 -21.92
CA VAL A 3 13.10 14.55 -20.92
C VAL A 3 13.05 13.78 -19.60
N GLU A 4 14.13 13.82 -18.83
CA GLU A 4 14.07 13.43 -17.42
C GLU A 4 13.26 14.51 -16.69
N LEU A 5 11.93 14.41 -16.76
CA LEU A 5 11.06 15.14 -15.85
C LEU A 5 11.35 14.62 -14.45
N GLY A 6 12.08 15.42 -13.66
CA GLY A 6 12.29 15.13 -12.25
C GLY A 6 10.93 14.98 -11.55
N ILE A 7 10.83 14.03 -10.62
CA ILE A 7 9.59 13.77 -9.84
C ILE A 7 9.05 15.07 -9.22
N GLU A 8 9.95 15.96 -8.81
CA GLU A 8 9.60 17.29 -8.30
C GLU A 8 8.80 18.13 -9.31
N SER A 9 9.20 18.08 -10.59
CA SER A 9 8.52 18.82 -11.66
C SER A 9 7.13 18.25 -11.91
N ILE A 10 6.95 16.94 -11.83
CA ILE A 10 5.64 16.30 -11.95
C ILE A 10 4.74 16.72 -10.79
N LEU A 11 5.24 16.63 -9.55
CA LEU A 11 4.47 16.99 -8.35
C LEU A 11 4.15 18.49 -8.25
N ARG A 12 5.00 19.36 -8.81
CA ARG A 12 4.74 20.79 -8.90
C ARG A 12 3.66 21.15 -9.92
N ASN A 13 3.66 20.46 -11.06
CA ASN A 13 2.76 20.79 -12.17
C ASN A 13 1.42 20.03 -12.11
N CYS A 14 1.32 18.98 -11.31
CA CYS A 14 0.14 18.13 -11.21
C CYS A 14 -0.46 18.16 -9.78
N PRO A 15 -1.20 19.22 -9.40
CA PRO A 15 -1.76 19.34 -8.05
C PRO A 15 -2.84 18.30 -7.72
N ASN A 16 -3.50 17.74 -8.73
CA ASN A 16 -4.53 16.70 -8.59
C ASN A 16 -3.98 15.29 -8.88
N LEU A 17 -2.67 15.08 -8.74
CA LEU A 17 -2.06 13.77 -9.00
C LEU A 17 -2.56 12.75 -7.98
N GLU A 18 -3.37 11.79 -8.42
CA GLU A 18 -3.88 10.72 -7.56
C GLU A 18 -2.87 9.58 -7.39
N GLU A 19 -2.08 9.33 -8.42
CA GLU A 19 -1.14 8.22 -8.48
C GLU A 19 0.11 8.55 -9.29
N LEU A 20 1.25 8.07 -8.82
CA LEU A 20 2.52 8.12 -9.54
C LEU A 20 3.19 6.75 -9.51
N SER A 21 3.48 6.21 -10.69
CA SER A 21 4.26 4.98 -10.85
C SER A 21 5.66 5.30 -11.33
N LEU A 22 6.66 4.81 -10.60
CA LEU A 22 8.08 5.01 -10.86
C LEU A 22 8.75 3.65 -11.05
N ARG A 23 9.62 3.53 -12.05
CA ARG A 23 10.33 2.29 -12.36
C ARG A 23 11.80 2.58 -12.59
N SER A 24 12.64 1.76 -11.99
CA SER A 24 14.08 1.72 -12.19
C SER A 24 14.53 0.27 -12.39
N ALA A 25 15.83 0.05 -12.55
CA ALA A 25 16.36 -1.31 -12.69
C ALA A 25 16.15 -2.19 -11.44
N ILE A 26 16.11 -1.56 -10.26
CA ILE A 26 16.06 -2.28 -8.96
C ILE A 26 14.71 -2.07 -8.27
N VAL A 27 14.08 -0.90 -8.45
CA VAL A 27 12.91 -0.48 -7.68
C VAL A 27 11.77 -0.06 -8.62
N ASP A 28 10.61 -0.68 -8.44
CA ASP A 28 9.32 -0.19 -8.93
C ASP A 28 8.46 0.28 -7.75
N LEU A 29 7.95 1.51 -7.83
CA LEU A 29 7.10 2.13 -6.81
C LEU A 29 5.78 2.57 -7.42
N ARG A 30 4.70 2.39 -6.65
CA ARG A 30 3.40 3.02 -6.91
C ARG A 30 3.00 3.84 -5.69
N LEU A 31 2.99 5.15 -5.86
CA LEU A 31 2.58 6.14 -4.88
C LEU A 31 1.12 6.51 -5.14
N SER A 32 0.32 6.60 -4.08
CA SER A 32 -1.04 7.13 -4.16
C SER A 32 -1.19 8.26 -3.17
N PHE A 33 -1.70 9.38 -3.67
CA PHE A 33 -1.89 10.60 -2.90
C PHE A 33 -3.38 10.76 -2.60
N THR A 34 -3.69 11.13 -1.36
CA THR A 34 -5.06 11.49 -0.98
C THR A 34 -5.09 12.91 -0.43
N GLY A 35 -5.89 13.79 -1.04
CA GLY A 35 -6.04 15.18 -0.60
C GLY A 35 -4.74 15.97 -0.64
N ASP A 36 -4.40 16.67 0.44
CA ASP A 36 -3.25 17.58 0.54
C ASP A 36 -1.87 16.87 0.65
N GLN A 37 -1.83 15.53 0.57
CA GLN A 37 -0.60 14.75 0.69
C GLN A 37 0.43 15.06 -0.39
N VAL A 38 0.01 15.52 -1.57
CA VAL A 38 0.92 15.94 -2.64
C VAL A 38 1.88 17.03 -2.13
N ASN A 39 1.39 17.95 -1.29
CA ASN A 39 2.20 19.02 -0.71
C ASN A 39 3.14 18.54 0.41
N HIS A 40 2.74 17.52 1.17
CA HIS A 40 3.62 16.91 2.17
C HIS A 40 4.73 16.06 1.53
N TYR A 41 4.41 15.35 0.45
CA TYR A 41 5.40 14.58 -0.31
C TYR A 41 6.41 15.50 -1.01
N ARG A 42 6.02 16.73 -1.39
CA ARG A 42 6.96 17.75 -1.90
C ARG A 42 8.08 18.07 -0.91
N SER A 43 7.90 17.86 0.38
CA SER A 43 8.96 18.05 1.37
C SER A 43 9.87 16.81 1.52
N ALA A 44 9.41 15.63 1.08
CA ALA A 44 10.15 14.36 1.13
C ALA A 44 10.97 14.07 -0.14
N LEU A 45 11.10 15.05 -1.04
CA LEU A 45 11.71 14.93 -2.38
C LEU A 45 13.21 14.55 -2.40
N GLY A 46 13.88 14.54 -1.25
CA GLY A 46 15.30 14.17 -1.14
C GLY A 46 15.58 12.67 -1.19
N LEU A 47 14.56 11.80 -1.15
CA LEU A 47 14.78 10.36 -1.14
C LEU A 47 15.30 9.85 -2.50
N ASN A 48 16.43 9.17 -2.49
CA ASN A 48 16.91 8.41 -3.65
C ASN A 48 16.08 7.13 -3.83
N TRP A 49 14.90 7.28 -4.44
CA TRP A 49 13.95 6.19 -4.67
C TRP A 49 14.50 5.06 -5.57
N LYS A 50 15.55 5.33 -6.35
CA LYS A 50 16.23 4.33 -7.19
C LYS A 50 17.10 3.39 -6.36
N ASP A 51 17.47 3.79 -5.13
CA ASP A 51 18.22 2.96 -4.20
C ASP A 51 17.28 2.20 -3.27
N ALA A 52 17.24 0.87 -3.43
CA ALA A 52 16.43 -0.01 -2.60
C ALA A 52 16.75 0.10 -1.10
N THR A 53 18.01 0.35 -0.74
CA THR A 53 18.41 0.50 0.66
C THR A 53 17.79 1.76 1.28
N SER A 54 17.83 2.88 0.58
CA SER A 54 17.21 4.14 0.98
C SER A 54 15.69 4.00 1.10
N VAL A 55 15.06 3.37 0.11
CA VAL A 55 13.61 3.09 0.14
C VAL A 55 13.23 2.22 1.33
N ALA A 56 13.94 1.11 1.56
CA ALA A 56 13.67 0.21 2.68
C ALA A 56 13.94 0.87 4.04
N THR A 57 14.86 1.82 4.14
CA THR A 57 15.08 2.61 5.36
C THR A 57 13.92 3.59 5.59
N GLU A 58 13.53 4.36 4.58
CA GLU A 58 12.45 5.34 4.73
C GLU A 58 11.11 4.67 5.06
N LEU A 59 10.88 3.47 4.52
CA LEU A 59 9.66 2.70 4.76
C LEU A 59 9.51 2.15 6.18
N GLN A 60 10.60 2.09 6.95
CA GLN A 60 10.55 1.65 8.35
C GLN A 60 9.82 2.67 9.22
N ASP A 61 9.96 3.97 8.91
CA ASP A 61 9.15 5.00 9.56
C ASP A 61 7.74 5.00 8.97
N SER A 62 6.81 4.35 9.66
CA SER A 62 5.40 4.27 9.25
C SER A 62 4.69 5.63 9.18
N HIS A 63 5.28 6.69 9.73
CA HIS A 63 4.73 8.04 9.77
C HIS A 63 5.37 8.99 8.76
N SER A 64 6.41 8.54 8.05
CA SER A 64 7.02 9.38 7.02
C SER A 64 6.01 9.65 5.88
N PRO A 65 6.03 10.86 5.28
CA PRO A 65 5.17 11.17 4.14
C PRO A 65 5.36 10.17 2.99
N PHE A 66 6.59 9.68 2.82
CA PHE A 66 6.90 8.66 1.83
C PHE A 66 6.18 7.35 2.13
N SER A 67 6.36 6.80 3.34
CA SER A 67 5.67 5.58 3.79
C SER A 67 4.16 5.67 3.65
N MET A 68 3.57 6.80 3.99
CA MET A 68 2.12 6.99 3.90
C MET A 68 1.59 6.98 2.46
N CYS A 69 2.41 7.39 1.49
CA CYS A 69 2.05 7.47 0.06
C CYS A 69 2.34 6.17 -0.70
N VAL A 70 3.40 5.42 -0.34
CA VAL A 70 3.76 4.17 -1.02
C VAL A 70 2.70 3.11 -0.80
N ARG A 71 2.12 2.59 -1.90
CA ARG A 71 1.13 1.50 -1.89
C ARG A 71 1.70 0.19 -2.35
N ARG A 72 2.48 0.23 -3.43
CA ARG A 72 3.12 -0.95 -3.98
C ARG A 72 4.61 -0.70 -4.12
N LEU A 73 5.38 -1.67 -3.64
CA LEU A 73 6.82 -1.74 -3.82
C LEU A 73 7.14 -3.07 -4.49
N ARG A 74 7.89 -3.02 -5.58
CA ARG A 74 8.50 -4.21 -6.17
C ARG A 74 10.00 -4.01 -6.31
N LEU A 75 10.76 -5.01 -5.88
CA LEU A 75 12.22 -4.97 -5.82
C LEU A 75 12.83 -6.08 -6.67
N HIS A 76 13.75 -5.72 -7.55
CA HIS A 76 14.56 -6.60 -8.40
C HIS A 76 15.95 -6.70 -7.80
N LEU A 77 16.10 -7.57 -6.79
CA LEU A 77 17.37 -7.76 -6.08
C LEU A 77 18.41 -8.49 -6.96
N ASP A 78 17.94 -9.18 -8.01
CA ASP A 78 18.78 -9.75 -9.06
C ASP A 78 19.51 -8.71 -9.91
N ALA A 79 19.12 -7.43 -9.85
CA ALA A 79 19.77 -6.32 -10.54
C ALA A 79 20.74 -5.52 -9.64
N VAL A 80 20.85 -5.87 -8.36
CA VAL A 80 21.75 -5.19 -7.42
C VAL A 80 23.19 -5.64 -7.69
N ARG A 81 24.07 -4.68 -8.00
CA ARG A 81 25.48 -4.94 -8.32
C ARG A 81 26.42 -4.12 -7.46
N ASN A 82 27.58 -4.69 -7.14
CA ASN A 82 28.69 -4.03 -6.47
C ASN A 82 29.54 -3.22 -7.48
N THR A 83 30.60 -2.57 -7.02
CA THR A 83 31.51 -1.77 -7.88
C THR A 83 32.24 -2.59 -8.95
N ARG A 84 32.31 -3.91 -8.79
CA ARG A 84 32.91 -4.86 -9.74
C ARG A 84 31.91 -5.41 -10.75
N GLY A 85 30.62 -5.05 -10.63
CA GLY A 85 29.57 -5.57 -11.49
C GLY A 85 29.10 -6.99 -11.11
N GLU A 86 29.47 -7.48 -9.93
CA GLU A 86 29.01 -8.74 -9.36
C GLU A 86 27.79 -8.51 -8.47
N LEU A 87 27.08 -9.58 -8.10
CA LEU A 87 25.97 -9.50 -7.16
C LEU A 87 26.46 -8.96 -5.80
N ASP A 88 25.80 -7.92 -5.29
CA ASP A 88 26.14 -7.30 -4.00
C ASP A 88 25.39 -8.00 -2.86
N GLU A 89 25.93 -9.11 -2.39
CA GLU A 89 25.26 -9.97 -1.41
C GLU A 89 25.02 -9.27 -0.07
N ASP A 90 25.97 -8.47 0.40
CA ASP A 90 25.87 -7.72 1.65
C ASP A 90 24.73 -6.69 1.59
N ARG A 91 24.65 -5.97 0.47
CA ARG A 91 23.56 -5.00 0.25
C ARG A 91 22.22 -5.69 0.10
N ILE A 92 22.14 -6.83 -0.60
CA ILE A 92 20.91 -7.62 -0.72
C ILE A 92 20.42 -8.08 0.65
N ASN A 93 21.30 -8.68 1.45
CA ASN A 93 20.98 -9.12 2.82
C ASN A 93 20.51 -7.94 3.69
N THR A 94 21.17 -6.79 3.58
CA THR A 94 20.77 -5.57 4.29
C THR A 94 19.38 -5.11 3.87
N ILE A 95 19.07 -5.11 2.57
CA ILE A 95 17.74 -4.75 2.05
C ILE A 95 16.69 -5.72 2.58
N LEU A 96 16.93 -7.04 2.49
CA LEU A 96 16.00 -8.07 2.95
C LEU A 96 15.70 -7.95 4.44
N ALA A 97 16.72 -7.77 5.27
CA ALA A 97 16.55 -7.57 6.71
C ALA A 97 15.71 -6.32 7.02
N LYS A 98 15.98 -5.19 6.32
CA LYS A 98 15.19 -3.97 6.46
C LYS A 98 13.74 -4.17 6.03
N LEU A 99 13.48 -4.90 4.94
CA LEU A 99 12.13 -5.16 4.47
C LEU A 99 11.30 -5.97 5.48
N LEU A 100 11.92 -6.92 6.19
CA LEU A 100 11.23 -7.63 7.27
C LEU A 100 10.81 -6.66 8.39
N LEU A 101 11.69 -5.74 8.80
CA LEU A 101 11.33 -4.68 9.76
C LEU A 101 10.22 -3.76 9.23
N VAL A 102 10.25 -3.43 7.93
CA VAL A 102 9.16 -2.69 7.28
C VAL A 102 7.85 -3.46 7.38
N LEU A 103 7.85 -4.78 7.15
CA LEU A 103 6.63 -5.58 7.21
C LEU A 103 6.04 -5.65 8.63
N GLU A 104 6.87 -5.59 9.66
CA GLU A 104 6.44 -5.55 11.07
C GLU A 104 5.82 -4.19 11.44
N ALA A 105 6.47 -3.08 11.08
CA ALA A 105 6.09 -1.75 11.58
C ALA A 105 5.18 -0.95 10.63
N ASN A 106 5.36 -1.11 9.32
CA ASN A 106 4.63 -0.32 8.33
C ASN A 106 3.15 -0.75 8.30
N GLN A 107 2.24 0.21 8.13
CA GLN A 107 0.79 -0.02 8.13
C GLN A 107 0.09 0.57 6.90
N SER A 108 0.87 1.01 5.90
CA SER A 108 0.41 1.72 4.70
C SER A 108 0.72 0.99 3.40
N LEU A 109 1.76 0.16 3.38
CA LEU A 109 2.19 -0.65 2.24
C LEU A 109 1.19 -1.79 2.03
N GLU A 110 0.51 -1.76 0.88
CA GLU A 110 -0.53 -2.71 0.47
C GLU A 110 0.06 -3.92 -0.25
N HIS A 111 1.14 -3.72 -1.00
CA HIS A 111 1.78 -4.76 -1.80
C HIS A 111 3.29 -4.67 -1.75
N LEU A 112 3.94 -5.78 -1.43
CA LEU A 112 5.38 -5.96 -1.53
C LEU A 112 5.68 -7.17 -2.41
N ASP A 113 6.46 -6.97 -3.46
CA ASP A 113 6.95 -8.03 -4.34
C ASP A 113 8.48 -7.99 -4.38
N VAL A 114 9.13 -9.08 -3.97
CA VAL A 114 10.59 -9.19 -3.93
C VAL A 114 11.02 -10.29 -4.89
N ILE A 115 11.75 -9.91 -5.93
CA ILE A 115 12.42 -10.81 -6.86
C ILE A 115 13.87 -10.92 -6.41
N ALA A 116 14.27 -12.10 -5.95
CA ALA A 116 15.59 -12.36 -5.41
C ALA A 116 16.31 -13.51 -6.14
N PRO A 117 17.65 -13.52 -6.14
CA PRO A 117 18.42 -14.70 -6.54
C PRO A 117 18.01 -15.95 -5.75
N THR A 118 18.08 -17.12 -6.40
CA THR A 118 17.60 -18.40 -5.85
C THR A 118 18.21 -18.74 -4.49
N GLN A 119 19.47 -18.35 -4.22
CA GLN A 119 20.15 -18.62 -2.95
C GLN A 119 19.43 -18.02 -1.72
N TYR A 120 18.68 -16.92 -1.88
CA TYR A 120 17.95 -16.27 -0.78
C TYR A 120 16.59 -16.90 -0.51
N HIS A 121 16.08 -17.72 -1.43
CA HIS A 121 14.72 -18.24 -1.33
C HIS A 121 14.55 -19.17 -0.12
N HIS A 122 15.51 -20.06 0.15
CA HIS A 122 15.43 -20.98 1.27
C HIS A 122 15.36 -20.26 2.62
N GLU A 123 16.10 -19.16 2.79
CA GLU A 123 16.18 -18.46 4.07
C GLU A 123 15.04 -17.46 4.29
N PHE A 124 14.62 -16.74 3.24
CA PHE A 124 13.71 -15.61 3.38
C PHE A 124 12.26 -15.91 3.00
N PHE A 125 11.99 -16.91 2.15
CA PHE A 125 10.64 -17.16 1.64
C PHE A 125 9.59 -17.29 2.76
N GLU A 126 9.84 -18.16 3.74
CA GLU A 126 8.88 -18.37 4.84
C GLU A 126 8.78 -17.14 5.76
N LYS A 127 9.87 -16.37 5.95
CA LYS A 127 9.86 -15.12 6.72
C LYS A 127 8.93 -14.09 6.06
N PHE A 128 9.02 -13.89 4.75
CA PHE A 128 8.13 -12.97 4.02
C PHE A 128 6.70 -13.49 3.94
N ARG A 129 6.54 -14.80 3.72
CA ARG A 129 5.22 -15.44 3.64
C ARG A 129 4.43 -15.29 4.94
N ALA A 130 5.08 -15.30 6.10
CA ALA A 130 4.44 -15.08 7.39
C ALA A 130 3.71 -13.73 7.50
N HIS A 131 4.13 -12.72 6.71
CA HIS A 131 3.47 -11.41 6.66
C HIS A 131 2.43 -11.28 5.54
N HIS A 132 2.24 -12.30 4.71
CA HIS A 132 1.23 -12.32 3.67
C HIS A 132 -0.18 -12.34 4.28
N LEU A 133 -1.09 -11.55 3.71
CA LEU A 133 -2.47 -11.35 4.19
C LEU A 133 -2.60 -10.80 5.61
N THR A 134 -1.56 -10.14 6.13
CA THR A 134 -1.68 -9.38 7.37
C THR A 134 -2.54 -8.12 7.15
N PRO A 135 -3.47 -7.80 8.08
CA PRO A 135 -4.31 -6.62 7.94
C PRO A 135 -3.48 -5.33 8.12
N ILE A 136 -3.77 -4.32 7.30
CA ILE A 136 -3.21 -2.98 7.44
C ILE A 136 -4.27 -1.99 7.95
N ARG A 137 -3.84 -0.82 8.46
CA ARG A 137 -4.75 0.22 9.00
C ARG A 137 -5.72 0.83 7.98
N LYS A 138 -5.54 0.56 6.69
CA LYS A 138 -6.47 1.00 5.66
C LYS A 138 -7.65 0.06 5.58
N THR A 139 -8.85 0.64 5.47
CA THR A 139 -10.08 -0.10 5.27
C THR A 139 -10.58 0.05 3.84
N MET A 140 -11.12 -1.05 3.29
CA MET A 140 -11.75 -1.02 1.98
C MET A 140 -13.12 -0.36 2.11
N PRO A 141 -13.46 0.66 1.29
CA PRO A 141 -14.74 1.35 1.43
C PRO A 141 -15.89 0.34 1.40
N LEU A 142 -16.81 0.44 2.37
CA LEU A 142 -18.01 -0.39 2.42
C LEU A 142 -18.75 -0.35 1.08
N SER A 143 -19.27 -1.51 0.67
CA SER A 143 -20.06 -1.64 -0.53
C SER A 143 -21.25 -0.67 -0.51
N LEU A 144 -21.63 -0.16 -1.68
CA LEU A 144 -22.78 0.72 -1.80
C LEU A 144 -24.05 0.04 -1.25
N LYS A 145 -24.20 -1.27 -1.50
CA LYS A 145 -25.32 -2.08 -0.99
C LYS A 145 -25.37 -2.08 0.54
N SER A 146 -24.23 -2.29 1.21
CA SER A 146 -24.15 -2.25 2.68
C SER A 146 -24.48 -0.87 3.24
N LYS A 147 -23.98 0.19 2.59
CA LYS A 147 -24.30 1.59 2.97
C LYS A 147 -25.79 1.88 2.82
N ILE A 148 -26.40 1.48 1.70
CA ILE A 148 -27.84 1.68 1.45
C ILE A 148 -28.68 0.89 2.46
N ALA A 149 -28.34 -0.38 2.72
CA ALA A 149 -29.06 -1.19 3.71
C ALA A 149 -29.03 -0.55 5.10
N PHE A 150 -27.86 -0.08 5.54
CA PHE A 150 -27.71 0.63 6.81
C PHE A 150 -28.53 1.92 6.86
N LEU A 151 -28.45 2.75 5.83
CA LEU A 151 -29.21 4.00 5.74
C LEU A 151 -30.72 3.76 5.68
N SER A 152 -31.16 2.66 5.04
CA SER A 152 -32.58 2.29 4.94
C SER A 152 -33.16 1.98 6.32
N ILE A 153 -32.44 1.25 7.17
CA ILE A 153 -32.87 0.94 8.55
C ILE A 153 -33.00 2.23 9.38
N ILE A 154 -32.01 3.12 9.30
CA ILE A 154 -32.01 4.38 10.07
C ILE A 154 -33.10 5.35 9.57
N SER A 155 -33.43 5.29 8.28
CA SER A 155 -34.45 6.17 7.69
C SER A 155 -35.88 5.65 7.91
N CYS A 156 -36.08 4.33 8.01
CA CYS A 156 -37.42 3.73 8.14
C CYS A 156 -38.09 4.01 9.50
N SER A 157 -37.31 4.22 10.56
CA SER A 157 -37.81 4.57 11.89
C SER A 157 -38.31 6.01 12.00
N ARG A 158 -37.91 6.91 11.08
CA ARG A 158 -38.35 8.31 11.05
C ARG A 158 -39.76 8.50 10.45
N ALA A 159 -40.28 7.52 9.73
CA ALA A 159 -41.56 7.63 9.03
C ALA A 159 -42.76 7.06 9.81
N GLN A 160 -42.54 6.41 10.96
CA GLN A 160 -43.59 5.70 11.72
C GLN A 160 -44.28 6.57 12.79
N THR A 161 -44.51 7.86 12.53
CA THR A 161 -45.29 8.73 13.43
C THR A 161 -46.78 8.75 13.12
N GLY A 162 -47.33 7.70 12.51
CA GLY A 162 -48.77 7.57 12.31
C GLY A 162 -49.19 6.17 11.92
N ASP A 163 -49.32 5.27 12.90
CA ASP A 163 -50.56 4.54 13.19
C ASP A 163 -50.35 3.64 14.42
N GLU A 164 -51.41 3.47 15.21
CA GLU A 164 -51.40 2.71 16.46
C GLU A 164 -51.37 1.19 16.20
N ARG A 165 -50.66 0.44 17.07
CA ARG A 165 -50.71 -1.02 17.30
C ARG A 165 -49.82 -1.91 16.41
N ALA A 166 -48.53 -1.98 16.76
CA ALA A 166 -47.76 -3.21 16.63
C ALA A 166 -46.69 -3.25 17.75
N LEU A 167 -46.50 -4.41 18.38
CA LEU A 167 -45.50 -4.62 19.42
C LEU A 167 -44.12 -4.14 18.96
N GLU A 168 -43.49 -3.31 19.79
CA GLU A 168 -42.20 -2.68 19.55
C GLU A 168 -41.07 -3.71 19.32
N PRO A 169 -40.23 -3.53 18.30
CA PRO A 169 -38.80 -3.60 18.50
C PRO A 169 -38.33 -2.22 18.95
N GLU A 170 -37.95 -2.09 20.23
CA GLU A 170 -37.22 -0.94 20.76
C GLU A 170 -35.90 -0.77 19.99
N ILE A 171 -35.94 -0.02 18.89
CA ILE A 171 -34.76 0.60 18.32
C ILE A 171 -35.05 2.08 18.29
N SER A 172 -34.82 2.72 19.43
CA SER A 172 -34.66 4.17 19.53
C SER A 172 -33.60 4.60 18.51
N CYS A 173 -34.07 5.07 17.36
CA CYS A 173 -33.21 5.48 16.27
C CYS A 173 -32.74 6.89 16.56
N PHE A 174 -31.54 6.99 17.14
CA PHE A 174 -30.83 8.25 17.25
C PHE A 174 -30.73 8.91 15.87
N ALA A 175 -30.97 10.22 15.81
CA ALA A 175 -30.63 11.03 14.65
C ALA A 175 -29.10 11.03 14.49
N LEU A 176 -28.56 9.99 13.85
CA LEU A 176 -27.14 9.89 13.56
C LEU A 176 -26.79 10.96 12.55
N ASP A 177 -25.92 11.90 12.93
CA ASP A 177 -25.39 12.87 12.01
C ASP A 177 -24.52 12.19 10.93
N GLN A 178 -24.25 12.91 9.85
CA GLN A 178 -23.45 12.41 8.73
C GLN A 178 -22.02 12.02 9.15
N HIS A 179 -21.48 12.63 10.21
CA HIS A 179 -20.15 12.35 10.72
C HIS A 179 -20.08 11.01 11.47
N PHE A 180 -21.07 10.72 12.32
CA PHE A 180 -21.22 9.44 12.99
C PHE A 180 -21.47 8.32 11.99
N VAL A 181 -22.33 8.52 11.00
CA VAL A 181 -22.53 7.54 9.92
C VAL A 181 -21.22 7.25 9.18
N ARG A 182 -20.42 8.28 8.87
CA ARG A 182 -19.10 8.11 8.23
C ARG A 182 -18.12 7.34 9.13
N LYS A 183 -18.14 7.57 10.45
CA LYS A 183 -17.33 6.82 11.41
C LYS A 183 -17.75 5.36 11.49
N ILE A 184 -19.05 5.07 11.55
CA ILE A 184 -19.59 3.70 11.54
C ILE A 184 -19.15 3.00 10.26
N PHE A 185 -19.28 3.66 9.12
CA PHE A 185 -18.83 3.09 7.86
C PHE A 185 -17.33 2.83 7.80
N LYS A 186 -16.51 3.73 8.34
CA LYS A 186 -15.07 3.53 8.42
C LYS A 186 -14.70 2.37 9.35
N PHE A 187 -15.46 2.18 10.43
CA PHE A 187 -15.25 1.12 11.41
C PHE A 187 -15.71 -0.25 10.91
N ALA A 188 -16.86 -0.32 10.26
CA ALA A 188 -17.42 -1.56 9.70
C ALA A 188 -16.77 -1.97 8.37
N ALA A 189 -15.95 -1.10 7.79
CA ALA A 189 -15.19 -1.40 6.57
C ALA A 189 -14.11 -2.46 6.85
N PRO A 190 -14.05 -3.55 6.06
CA PRO A 190 -13.04 -4.59 6.28
C PRO A 190 -11.63 -4.02 6.06
N PRO A 191 -10.64 -4.46 6.86
CA PRO A 191 -9.25 -4.07 6.64
C PRO A 191 -8.77 -4.60 5.30
N ILE A 192 -7.91 -3.83 4.63
CA ILE A 192 -7.18 -4.31 3.46
C ILE A 192 -6.14 -5.32 3.96
N LEU A 193 -6.00 -6.42 3.24
CA LEU A 193 -4.97 -7.43 3.51
C LEU A 193 -3.75 -7.15 2.65
N ARG A 194 -2.57 -7.12 3.27
CA ARG A 194 -1.30 -6.90 2.57
C ARG A 194 -0.95 -8.09 1.70
N GLY A 195 -0.63 -7.84 0.43
CA GLY A 195 0.00 -8.83 -0.44
C GLY A 195 1.52 -8.80 -0.30
N VAL A 196 2.12 -9.86 0.24
CA VAL A 196 3.59 -10.03 0.26
C VAL A 196 3.97 -11.22 -0.62
N TYR A 197 4.86 -11.00 -1.58
CA TYR A 197 5.31 -12.00 -2.54
C TYR A 197 6.83 -12.04 -2.57
N PHE A 198 7.38 -13.25 -2.58
CA PHE A 198 8.81 -13.50 -2.67
C PHE A 198 9.04 -14.50 -3.79
N HIS A 199 9.77 -14.08 -4.83
CA HIS A 199 10.00 -14.85 -6.04
C HIS A 199 11.49 -15.15 -6.18
N ALA A 200 11.81 -16.42 -6.44
CA ALA A 200 13.12 -16.82 -6.90
C ALA A 200 13.24 -16.53 -8.40
N LEU A 201 14.29 -15.82 -8.81
CA LEU A 201 14.59 -15.64 -10.22
C LEU A 201 15.36 -16.87 -10.72
N VAL A 202 14.65 -17.79 -11.37
CA VAL A 202 15.27 -18.91 -12.06
C VAL A 202 15.93 -18.36 -13.32
N TRP A 203 17.26 -18.41 -13.39
CA TRP A 203 17.96 -18.18 -14.65
C TRP A 203 17.61 -19.36 -15.59
N GLY A 204 16.58 -19.18 -16.42
CA GLY A 204 16.10 -20.24 -17.32
C GLY A 204 15.07 -19.77 -18.36
N ASP A 205 14.07 -18.97 -17.98
CA ASP A 205 12.89 -18.75 -18.85
C ASP A 205 12.93 -17.45 -19.69
N LYS A 206 14.12 -16.94 -20.02
CA LYS A 206 14.24 -15.77 -20.94
C LYS A 206 14.40 -16.13 -22.41
N TYR A 207 14.40 -17.42 -22.79
CA TYR A 207 14.59 -17.83 -24.19
C TYR A 207 13.59 -18.83 -24.78
N ASP A 208 12.55 -19.27 -24.05
CA ASP A 208 11.52 -20.14 -24.63
C ASP A 208 10.14 -19.48 -24.60
N VAL A 209 9.92 -18.55 -25.52
CA VAL A 209 8.58 -18.30 -26.07
C VAL A 209 8.70 -18.48 -27.59
N PRO A 210 8.13 -19.55 -28.18
CA PRO A 210 8.10 -19.68 -29.63
C PRO A 210 7.17 -18.62 -30.22
N LEU A 211 7.62 -18.03 -31.33
CA LEU A 211 6.88 -17.11 -32.19
C LEU A 211 5.51 -17.67 -32.63
#